data_AF-A0AA91Z7M1-F1
#
_entry.id   AF-A0AA91Z7M1-F1
#
_cell.length_a   1.000
_cell.length_b   1.000
_cell.length_c   1.000
_cell.angle_alpha   90.00
_cell.angle_beta   90.00
_cell.angle_gamma   90.00
#
_symmetry.space_group_name_H-M   'P 1'
#
loop_
_entity.id
_entity.type
_entity.pdbx_description
1 polymer ?
#
loop_
_entity_poly.entity_id
_entity_poly.type
_entity_poly.pdbx_seq_one_letter_code
_entity_poly.pdbx_strand_id
1 'polypeptide(L)'
;MFHLLYYAKDFTTFIKTACWMRLYLNEGMFVYALTVAVRHREDCKGIILPPPYEIYPYYFVRADVIQKAYLLKMKKGLLDTKLCDFYGIKKTDKDIYII
;
A
#
# COMPACT_ATOMS: atom_id res chain seq x y z
N MET A 1 -3.89 -19.58 -5.70
CA MET A 1 -3.06 -18.51 -5.08
C MET A 1 -3.01 -18.66 -3.56
N PHE A 2 -4.14 -18.58 -2.85
CA PHE A 2 -4.22 -18.82 -1.40
C PHE A 2 -3.64 -20.17 -0.96
N HIS A 3 -4.07 -21.30 -1.55
CA HIS A 3 -3.59 -22.63 -1.15
C HIS A 3 -2.07 -22.79 -1.21
N LEU A 4 -1.42 -22.15 -2.18
CA LEU A 4 0.03 -22.22 -2.37
C LEU A 4 0.78 -21.47 -1.24
N LEU A 5 0.19 -20.39 -0.71
CA LEU A 5 0.67 -19.73 0.51
C LEU A 5 0.29 -20.50 1.77
N TYR A 6 -0.95 -20.98 1.87
CA TYR A 6 -1.48 -21.62 3.07
C TYR A 6 -0.77 -22.94 3.39
N TYR A 7 -0.52 -23.77 2.38
CA TYR A 7 0.15 -25.07 2.54
C TYR A 7 1.68 -25.02 2.40
N ALA A 8 2.29 -23.83 2.40
CA ALA A 8 3.74 -23.72 2.42
C ALA A 8 4.30 -24.38 3.70
N LYS A 9 5.27 -25.29 3.52
CA LYS A 9 5.84 -26.16 4.58
C LYS A 9 6.37 -25.39 5.78
N ASP A 10 7.04 -24.27 5.54
CA ASP A 10 7.72 -23.46 6.54
C ASP A 10 7.61 -21.97 6.17
N PHE A 11 7.84 -21.10 7.16
CA PHE A 11 7.73 -19.66 6.99
C PHE A 11 8.68 -19.11 5.91
N THR A 12 9.87 -19.71 5.77
CA THR A 12 10.85 -19.31 4.74
C THR A 12 10.31 -19.59 3.34
N THR A 13 9.71 -20.76 3.13
CA THR A 13 9.05 -21.13 1.88
C THR A 13 7.87 -20.20 1.62
N PHE A 14 7.05 -19.92 2.63
CA PHE A 14 5.94 -18.96 2.54
C PHE A 14 6.40 -17.58 2.06
N ILE A 15 7.47 -17.02 2.64
CA ILE A 15 8.01 -15.72 2.24
C ILE A 15 8.59 -15.75 0.82
N LYS A 16 9.39 -16.77 0.46
CA LYS A 16 9.93 -16.91 -0.90
C LYS A 16 8.81 -16.98 -1.94
N THR A 17 7.78 -17.74 -1.64
CA THR A 17 6.57 -17.87 -2.46
C THR A 17 5.84 -16.53 -2.57
N ALA A 18 5.64 -15.80 -1.46
CA ALA A 18 5.03 -14.47 -1.49
C ALA A 18 5.85 -13.48 -2.33
N CYS A 19 7.18 -13.48 -2.22
CA CYS A 19 8.07 -12.64 -3.04
C CYS A 19 7.91 -12.94 -4.54
N TRP A 20 7.86 -14.21 -4.91
CA TRP A 20 7.62 -14.62 -6.30
C TRP A 20 6.24 -14.12 -6.78
N MET A 21 5.20 -14.33 -5.98
CA MET A 21 3.84 -13.90 -6.33
C MET A 21 3.73 -12.37 -6.47
N ARG A 22 4.47 -11.60 -5.67
CA ARG A 22 4.50 -10.12 -5.75
C ARG A 22 5.03 -9.61 -7.10
N LEU A 23 5.95 -10.34 -7.73
CA LEU A 23 6.59 -9.94 -8.97
C LEU A 23 5.80 -10.35 -10.22
N TYR A 24 5.16 -11.53 -10.19
CA TYR A 24 4.62 -12.15 -11.40
C TYR A 24 3.10 -12.18 -11.47
N LEU A 25 2.39 -11.89 -10.38
CA LEU A 25 0.93 -11.99 -10.33
C LEU A 25 0.29 -10.60 -10.12
N ASN A 26 -1.00 -10.52 -10.42
CA ASN A 26 -1.77 -9.29 -10.23
C ASN A 26 -1.70 -8.82 -8.76
N GLU A 27 -1.41 -7.54 -8.57
CA GLU A 27 -1.24 -6.91 -7.26
C GLU A 27 -2.48 -7.00 -6.36
N GLY A 28 -3.68 -6.88 -6.94
CA GLY A 28 -4.97 -7.05 -6.26
C GLY A 28 -5.13 -8.45 -5.68
N MET A 29 -4.97 -9.45 -6.54
CA MET A 29 -5.06 -10.86 -6.16
C MET A 29 -3.98 -11.26 -5.15
N PHE A 30 -2.79 -10.67 -5.26
CA PHE A 30 -1.67 -10.92 -4.35
C PHE A 30 -1.96 -10.49 -2.92
N VAL A 31 -2.31 -9.22 -2.72
CA VAL A 31 -2.59 -8.71 -1.37
C VAL A 31 -3.76 -9.47 -0.77
N TYR A 32 -4.84 -9.71 -1.53
CA TYR A 32 -5.98 -10.47 -1.04
C TYR A 32 -5.57 -11.87 -0.53
N ALA A 33 -4.87 -12.63 -1.37
CA ALA A 33 -4.43 -13.98 -1.00
C ALA A 33 -3.44 -13.97 0.18
N LEU A 34 -2.54 -12.98 0.25
CA LEU A 34 -1.58 -12.83 1.33
C LEU A 34 -2.26 -12.47 2.65
N THR A 35 -3.16 -11.50 2.67
CA THR A 35 -3.94 -11.08 3.85
C THR A 35 -4.71 -12.26 4.44
N VAL A 36 -5.38 -13.05 3.59
CA VAL A 36 -6.12 -14.24 4.04
C VAL A 36 -5.14 -15.31 4.54
N ALA A 37 -4.04 -15.57 3.84
CA ALA A 37 -3.04 -16.57 4.27
C ALA A 37 -2.43 -16.23 5.63
N VAL A 38 -2.01 -14.98 5.84
CA VAL A 38 -1.44 -14.51 7.11
C VAL A 38 -2.45 -14.65 8.27
N ARG A 39 -3.75 -14.40 8.01
CA ARG A 39 -4.80 -14.52 9.04
C ARG A 39 -5.05 -15.96 9.48
N HIS A 40 -4.91 -16.92 8.56
CA HIS A 40 -5.30 -18.32 8.80
C HIS A 40 -4.12 -19.24 9.13
N ARG A 41 -2.89 -18.87 8.78
CA ARG A 41 -1.71 -19.69 9.08
C ARG A 41 -1.32 -19.55 10.56
N GLU A 42 -1.04 -20.69 11.18
CA GLU A 42 -0.64 -20.77 12.59
C GLU A 42 0.68 -20.05 12.88
N ASP A 43 1.66 -20.17 11.98
CA ASP A 43 2.98 -19.53 12.10
C ASP A 43 2.95 -18.00 11.91
N CYS A 44 1.82 -17.46 11.42
CA CYS A 44 1.61 -16.04 11.20
C CYS A 44 0.78 -15.38 12.32
N LYS A 45 0.40 -16.13 13.36
CA LYS A 45 -0.32 -15.58 14.51
C LYS A 45 0.52 -14.50 15.21
N GLY A 46 -0.10 -13.35 15.46
CA GLY A 46 0.56 -12.19 16.06
C GLY A 46 1.18 -11.22 15.04
N ILE A 47 1.23 -11.57 13.75
CA ILE A 47 1.63 -10.62 12.71
C ILE A 47 0.54 -9.55 12.56
N ILE A 48 0.95 -8.29 12.66
CA ILE A 48 0.08 -7.13 12.45
C ILE A 48 0.13 -6.78 10.96
N LEU A 49 -1.02 -6.95 10.29
CA LEU A 49 -1.17 -6.50 8.91
C LEU A 49 -1.46 -4.99 8.88
N PRO A 50 -0.92 -4.25 7.89
CA PRO A 50 -1.29 -2.87 7.70
C PRO A 50 -2.78 -2.76 7.36
N PRO A 51 -3.42 -1.66 7.75
CA PRO A 51 -4.82 -1.44 7.47
C PRO A 51 -5.08 -1.30 5.96
N PRO A 52 -6.27 -1.70 5.46
CA PRO A 52 -6.56 -1.69 4.02
C PRO A 52 -6.40 -0.33 3.33
N TYR A 53 -6.63 0.78 4.03
CA TYR A 53 -6.50 2.13 3.47
C TYR A 53 -5.05 2.56 3.21
N GLU A 54 -4.06 1.94 3.87
CA GLU A 54 -2.64 2.14 3.57
C GLU A 54 -2.20 1.33 2.34
N ILE A 55 -2.82 0.16 2.12
CA ILE A 55 -2.50 -0.71 0.99
C ILE A 55 -3.20 -0.25 -0.30
N TYR A 56 -4.48 0.15 -0.18
CA TYR A 56 -5.33 0.55 -1.29
C TYR A 56 -5.94 1.94 -1.10
N PRO A 57 -5.13 3.02 -1.14
CA PRO A 57 -5.65 4.37 -0.94
C PRO A 57 -6.76 4.74 -1.93
N TYR A 58 -6.71 4.18 -3.15
CA TYR A 58 -7.71 4.43 -4.20
C TYR A 58 -9.15 4.06 -3.85
N TYR A 59 -9.37 3.16 -2.88
CA TYR A 59 -10.72 2.77 -2.44
C TYR A 59 -11.24 3.60 -1.26
N PHE A 60 -10.38 4.34 -0.57
CA PHE A 60 -10.72 5.06 0.67
C PHE A 60 -10.56 6.57 0.57
N VAL A 61 -9.86 7.05 -0.46
CA VAL A 61 -9.57 8.48 -0.67
C VAL A 61 -10.29 8.96 -1.93
N ARG A 62 -10.87 10.17 -1.86
CA ARG A 62 -11.58 10.79 -2.99
C ARG A 62 -10.63 11.01 -4.18
N ALA A 63 -11.18 10.88 -5.39
CA ALA A 63 -10.39 10.98 -6.62
C ALA A 63 -9.65 12.31 -6.78
N ASP A 64 -10.25 13.43 -6.35
CA ASP A 64 -9.63 14.76 -6.39
C ASP A 64 -8.37 14.85 -5.53
N VAL A 65 -8.37 14.21 -4.35
CA VAL A 65 -7.20 14.15 -3.46
C VAL A 65 -6.08 13.31 -4.08
N ILE A 66 -6.43 12.19 -4.72
CA ILE A 66 -5.46 11.35 -5.45
C ILE A 66 -4.82 12.13 -6.61
N GLN A 67 -5.61 12.91 -7.36
CA GLN A 67 -5.08 13.74 -8.45
C GLN A 67 -4.13 14.83 -7.94
N LYS A 68 -4.45 15.47 -6.80
CA LYS A 68 -3.53 16.43 -6.14
C LYS A 68 -2.22 15.76 -5.75
N ALA A 69 -2.27 14.54 -5.20
CA ALA A 69 -1.06 13.79 -4.83
C ALA A 69 -0.21 13.44 -6.07
N TYR A 70 -0.82 13.05 -7.19
CA TYR A 70 -0.11 12.84 -8.45
C TYR A 70 0.54 14.12 -8.97
N LEU A 71 -0.18 15.24 -8.94
CA LEU A 71 0.34 16.53 -9.39
C LEU A 71 1.57 16.96 -8.55
N LEU A 72 1.51 16.80 -7.24
CA LEU A 72 2.64 17.01 -6.33
C LEU A 72 3.85 16.13 -6.70
N LYS A 73 3.61 14.84 -6.97
CA LYS A 73 4.66 13.90 -7.34
C LYS A 73 5.31 14.26 -8.68
N MET A 74 4.51 14.60 -9.69
CA MET A 74 5.00 15.00 -11.02
C MET A 74 5.83 16.28 -10.97
N LYS A 75 5.43 17.24 -10.13
CA LYS A 75 6.16 18.50 -9.92
C LYS A 75 7.35 18.38 -8.97
N LYS A 76 7.63 17.19 -8.43
CA LYS A 76 8.68 16.97 -7.42
C LYS A 76 8.54 17.90 -6.20
N GLY A 77 7.31 18.24 -5.82
CA GLY A 77 7.03 19.18 -4.72
C GLY A 77 7.28 20.66 -5.04
N LEU A 78 7.66 21.01 -6.27
CA LEU A 78 7.83 22.39 -6.70
C LEU A 78 6.46 23.00 -7.06
N LEU A 79 5.73 23.47 -6.05
CA LEU A 79 4.51 24.23 -6.23
C LEU A 79 4.67 25.66 -5.72
N ASP A 80 4.01 26.59 -6.41
CA ASP A 80 3.88 27.96 -5.93
C ASP A 80 3.07 27.95 -4.62
N THR A 81 3.57 28.68 -3.62
CA THR A 81 2.97 28.77 -2.29
C THR A 81 1.51 29.21 -2.35
N LYS A 82 1.18 30.15 -3.25
CA LYS A 82 -0.19 30.61 -3.46
C LYS A 82 -1.14 29.50 -3.93
N LEU A 83 -0.63 28.59 -4.75
CA LEU A 83 -1.39 27.47 -5.28
C LEU A 83 -1.59 26.39 -4.22
N CYS A 84 -0.58 26.16 -3.38
CA CYS A 84 -0.69 25.28 -2.21
C CYS A 84 -1.77 25.76 -1.25
N ASP A 85 -1.79 27.06 -0.92
CA ASP A 85 -2.81 27.65 -0.03
C ASP A 85 -4.22 27.52 -0.61
N PHE A 86 -4.39 27.74 -1.92
CA PHE A 86 -5.68 27.58 -2.59
C PHE A 86 -6.20 26.13 -2.55
N TYR A 87 -5.32 25.14 -2.73
CA TYR A 87 -5.71 23.73 -2.73
C TYR A 87 -5.73 23.08 -1.33
N GLY A 88 -5.37 23.82 -0.29
CA GLY A 88 -5.26 23.34 1.09
C GLY A 88 -4.04 22.46 1.35
N ILE A 89 -3.03 22.49 0.48
CA ILE A 89 -1.83 21.67 0.58
C ILE A 89 -0.86 22.33 1.55
N LYS A 90 -0.56 21.69 2.67
CA LYS A 90 0.39 22.21 3.67
C LYS A 90 1.71 21.47 3.58
N LYS A 91 2.82 22.22 3.48
CA LYS A 91 4.16 21.68 3.61
C LYS A 91 4.60 21.77 5.07
N THR A 92 5.02 20.64 5.63
CA THR A 92 5.59 20.57 6.98
C THR A 92 7.10 20.82 6.96
N ASP A 93 7.67 21.13 8.12
CA ASP A 93 9.12 21.37 8.29
C ASP A 93 9.98 20.14 7.93
N LYS A 94 9.36 18.96 7.86
CA LYS A 94 10.00 17.69 7.48
C LYS A 94 9.90 17.37 5.99
N ASP A 95 9.58 18.35 5.15
CA ASP A 95 9.39 18.19 3.70
C ASP A 95 8.25 17.24 3.32
N ILE A 96 7.30 17.01 4.24
CA ILE A 96 6.09 16.19 4.01
C ILE A 96 4.93 17.11 3.63
N TYR A 97 4.17 16.73 2.60
CA TYR A 97 2.96 17.43 2.16
C TYR A 97 1.70 16.78 2.75
N ILE A 98 0.81 17.60 3.28
CA ILE A 98 -0.52 17.22 3.77
C ILE A 98 -1.54 17.79 2.78
N ILE A 99 -2.45 16.96 2.29
CA ILE A 99 -3.43 17.28 1.23
C ILE A 99 -4.84 17.02 1.76
#